data_AF-A0A973AGH7-F1
#
_entry.id   AF-A0A973AGH7-F1
#
_cell.length_a   1.000
_cell.length_b   1.000
_cell.length_c   1.000
_cell.angle_alpha   90.00
_cell.angle_beta   90.00
_cell.angle_gamma   90.00
#
_symmetry.space_group_name_H-M   'P 1'
#
loop_
_entity.id
_entity.type
_entity.pdbx_description
1 polymer ?
#
loop_
_entity_poly.entity_id
_entity_poly.type
_entity_poly.pdbx_seq_one_letter_code
_entity_poly.pdbx_strand_id
1 'polypeptide(L)'
;MSEPVEAANMCFACGIENPIGLKIKFTVDGNSCTGEFTGTENHVGWNDTVHGGIIYSALDDVTANVLYQQGRRAHTAKCEIRYRKPLFVGQTVALKGWIEKERGRLIILKGEARRVSDGVVVADCEASFMDSKQD
;
A
#
# COMPACT_ATOMS: atom_id res chain seq x y z
N MET A 1 9.97 18.73 19.31
CA MET A 1 9.92 17.26 19.12
C MET A 1 8.57 16.99 18.49
N SER A 2 8.53 16.53 17.24
CA SER A 2 7.28 16.23 16.55
C SER A 2 6.50 15.20 17.34
N GLU A 3 5.19 15.38 17.48
CA GLU A 3 4.32 14.39 18.11
C GLU A 3 4.53 13.01 17.45
N PRO A 4 4.56 11.91 18.22
CA PRO A 4 4.60 10.58 17.64
C PRO A 4 3.39 10.43 16.71
N VAL A 5 3.64 9.95 15.48
CA VAL A 5 2.54 9.59 14.58
C VAL A 5 1.69 8.54 15.31
N GLU A 6 0.40 8.83 15.46
CA GLU A 6 -0.55 7.95 16.14
C GLU A 6 -0.43 6.53 15.57
N ALA A 7 -0.30 5.55 16.46
CA ALA A 7 -0.09 4.17 16.05
C ALA A 7 -1.28 3.70 15.20
N ALA A 8 -1.01 3.33 13.96
CA ALA A 8 -2.00 2.86 12.99
C ALA A 8 -2.57 1.45 13.31
N ASN A 9 -2.77 1.12 14.59
CA ASN A 9 -3.18 -0.20 15.08
C ASN A 9 -4.49 -0.70 14.48
N MET A 10 -5.40 0.23 14.17
CA MET A 10 -6.71 -0.04 13.55
C MET A 10 -6.74 0.22 12.04
N CYS A 11 -5.61 0.53 11.39
CA CYS A 11 -5.54 0.71 9.95
C CYS A 11 -6.11 -0.51 9.22
N PHE A 12 -6.93 -0.28 8.19
CA PHE A 12 -7.54 -1.36 7.42
C PHE A 12 -6.49 -2.23 6.72
N ALA A 13 -5.36 -1.67 6.27
CA ALA A 13 -4.34 -2.44 5.57
C ALA A 13 -3.24 -2.98 6.51
N CYS A 14 -2.54 -2.13 7.28
CA CYS A 14 -1.44 -2.56 8.15
C CYS A 14 -1.79 -2.83 9.63
N GLY A 15 -2.98 -2.42 10.10
CA GLY A 15 -3.36 -2.48 11.50
C GLY A 15 -3.55 -3.91 12.01
N ILE A 16 -2.73 -4.33 12.98
CA ILE A 16 -2.76 -5.70 13.51
C ILE A 16 -3.99 -5.95 14.40
N GLU A 17 -4.56 -4.89 14.98
CA GLU A 17 -5.72 -4.97 15.88
C GLU A 17 -7.04 -4.84 15.10
N ASN A 18 -7.01 -4.44 13.83
CA ASN A 18 -8.22 -4.35 13.02
C ASN A 18 -8.77 -5.76 12.72
N PRO A 19 -9.95 -6.15 13.24
CA PRO A 19 -10.46 -7.51 13.11
C PRO A 19 -10.69 -7.89 11.64
N ILE A 20 -11.08 -6.92 10.80
CA ILE A 20 -11.40 -7.10 9.38
C ILE A 20 -10.30 -6.58 8.44
N GLY A 21 -9.18 -6.08 8.99
CA GLY A 21 -8.10 -5.53 8.19
C GLY A 21 -7.26 -6.60 7.48
N LEU A 22 -6.51 -6.17 6.46
CA LEU A 22 -5.60 -6.99 5.66
C LEU A 22 -4.38 -7.46 6.45
N LYS A 23 -4.02 -6.77 7.54
CA LYS A 23 -2.93 -7.10 8.48
C LYS A 23 -1.58 -7.25 7.77
N ILE A 24 -1.32 -6.42 6.77
CA ILE A 24 -0.09 -6.44 5.98
C ILE A 24 1.05 -5.91 6.84
N LYS A 25 2.14 -6.68 6.92
CA LYS A 25 3.36 -6.24 7.58
C LYS A 25 4.26 -5.54 6.57
N PHE A 26 4.59 -4.29 6.85
CA PHE A 26 5.45 -3.47 6.01
C PHE A 26 6.85 -3.34 6.59
N THR A 27 7.86 -3.40 5.73
CA THR A 27 9.26 -3.12 6.05
C THR A 27 9.71 -1.94 5.20
N VAL A 28 10.41 -0.99 5.81
CA VAL A 28 10.91 0.21 5.12
C VAL A 28 12.43 0.20 5.07
N ASP A 29 12.96 0.55 3.91
CA ASP A 29 14.38 0.75 3.66
C ASP A 29 14.55 2.05 2.85
N GLY A 30 15.01 3.09 3.54
CA GLY A 30 15.16 4.44 2.99
C GLY A 30 13.85 4.96 2.38
N ASN A 31 13.88 5.18 1.05
CA ASN A 31 12.75 5.71 0.28
C ASN A 31 11.89 4.61 -0.36
N SER A 32 11.95 3.39 0.18
CA SER A 32 11.17 2.27 -0.30
C SER A 32 10.51 1.49 0.83
N CYS A 33 9.39 0.86 0.53
CA CYS A 33 8.63 0.02 1.43
C CYS A 33 8.23 -1.27 0.73
N THR A 34 8.26 -2.39 1.44
CA THR A 34 7.85 -3.69 0.94
C THR A 34 6.89 -4.38 1.91
N GLY A 35 6.02 -5.23 1.38
CA GLY A 35 5.15 -6.10 2.17
C GLY A 35 4.63 -7.26 1.33
N GLU A 36 3.91 -8.18 1.95
CA GLU A 36 3.24 -9.27 1.24
C GLU A 36 1.76 -9.34 1.61
N PHE A 37 0.93 -9.65 0.62
CA PHE A 37 -0.51 -9.80 0.80
C PHE A 37 -1.01 -11.05 0.08
N THR A 38 -1.81 -11.86 0.78
CA THR A 38 -2.49 -13.03 0.22
C THR A 38 -3.99 -12.80 0.26
N GLY A 39 -4.63 -12.82 -0.91
CA GLY A 39 -6.07 -12.73 -1.02
C GLY A 39 -6.76 -13.94 -0.40
N THR A 40 -7.90 -13.73 0.26
CA THR A 40 -8.72 -14.79 0.87
C THR A 40 -10.14 -14.72 0.32
N GLU A 41 -10.99 -15.68 0.66
CA GLU A 41 -12.41 -15.69 0.26
C GLU A 41 -13.17 -14.43 0.67
N ASN A 42 -12.77 -13.77 1.76
CA ASN A 42 -13.35 -12.50 2.21
C ASN A 42 -12.94 -11.29 1.35
N HIS A 43 -12.00 -11.47 0.42
CA HIS A 43 -11.49 -10.42 -0.46
C HIS A 43 -11.96 -10.58 -1.91
N VAL A 44 -12.90 -11.48 -2.19
CA VAL A 44 -13.38 -11.78 -3.56
C VAL A 44 -14.16 -10.59 -4.13
N GLY A 45 -13.87 -10.29 -5.40
CA GLY A 45 -14.69 -9.39 -6.22
C GLY A 45 -15.62 -10.17 -7.15
N TRP A 46 -15.06 -10.91 -8.10
CA TRP A 46 -15.82 -11.70 -9.06
C TRP A 46 -15.09 -12.99 -9.44
N ASN A 47 -15.79 -14.14 -9.45
CA ASN A 47 -15.28 -15.43 -9.92
C ASN A 47 -13.88 -15.78 -9.38
N ASP A 48 -13.75 -15.81 -8.05
CA ASP A 48 -12.50 -16.08 -7.29
C ASP A 48 -11.34 -15.11 -7.54
N THR A 49 -11.56 -14.00 -8.25
CA THR A 49 -10.58 -12.91 -8.31
C THR A 49 -10.68 -12.03 -7.08
N VAL A 50 -9.53 -11.63 -6.54
CA VAL A 50 -9.44 -10.63 -5.48
C VAL A 50 -9.98 -9.30 -6.02
N HIS A 51 -10.88 -8.67 -5.27
CA HIS A 51 -11.51 -7.41 -5.65
C HIS A 51 -10.43 -6.34 -5.90
N GLY A 52 -10.54 -5.61 -7.01
CA GLY A 52 -9.54 -4.60 -7.40
C GLY A 52 -9.32 -3.54 -6.32
N GLY A 53 -10.37 -3.16 -5.58
CA GLY A 53 -10.29 -2.27 -4.43
C GLY A 53 -9.40 -2.78 -3.28
N ILE A 54 -9.32 -4.10 -3.06
CA ILE A 54 -8.44 -4.68 -2.04
C ILE A 54 -6.97 -4.58 -2.47
N ILE A 55 -6.69 -4.88 -3.75
CA ILE A 55 -5.35 -4.69 -4.32
C ILE A 55 -4.96 -3.21 -4.27
N TYR A 56 -5.90 -2.31 -4.55
CA TYR A 56 -5.68 -0.87 -4.40
C TYR A 56 -5.37 -0.48 -2.96
N SER A 57 -6.15 -0.94 -1.97
CA SER A 57 -5.85 -0.66 -0.55
C SER A 57 -4.46 -1.13 -0.15
N ALA A 58 -4.02 -2.31 -0.61
CA ALA A 58 -2.68 -2.81 -0.34
C ALA A 58 -1.58 -1.94 -1.01
N LEU A 59 -1.81 -1.47 -2.23
CA LEU A 59 -0.89 -0.59 -2.96
C LEU A 59 -0.84 0.84 -2.39
N ASP A 60 -2.00 1.41 -2.03
CA ASP A 60 -2.07 2.70 -1.36
C ASP A 60 -1.29 2.64 -0.04
N ASP A 61 -1.52 1.61 0.78
CA ASP A 61 -0.86 1.49 2.08
C ASP A 61 0.64 1.22 1.98
N VAL A 62 1.12 0.42 1.01
CA VAL A 62 2.58 0.25 0.83
C VAL A 62 3.25 1.56 0.41
N THR A 63 2.60 2.39 -0.40
CA THR A 63 3.13 3.72 -0.75
C THR A 63 3.05 4.69 0.42
N ALA A 64 1.94 4.70 1.17
CA ALA A 64 1.79 5.52 2.37
C ALA A 64 2.82 5.15 3.45
N ASN A 65 3.12 3.86 3.62
CA ASN A 65 4.06 3.37 4.63
C ASN A 65 5.51 3.80 4.37
N VAL A 66 5.88 4.15 3.12
CA VAL A 66 7.17 4.82 2.85
C VAL A 66 7.29 6.12 3.65
N LEU A 67 6.18 6.85 3.79
CA LEU A 67 6.13 8.14 4.48
C LEU A 67 5.84 8.00 5.97
N TYR A 68 4.86 7.17 6.33
CA TYR A 68 4.43 6.96 7.71
C TYR A 68 5.59 6.47 8.61
N GLN A 69 6.37 5.49 8.14
CA GLN A 69 7.50 4.95 8.90
C GLN A 69 8.69 5.93 8.99
N GLN A 70 8.73 6.96 8.13
CA GLN A 70 9.65 8.09 8.24
C GLN A 70 9.13 9.18 9.20
N GLY A 71 8.02 8.94 9.91
CA GLY A 71 7.40 9.91 10.82
C GLY A 71 6.64 11.04 10.11
N ARG A 72 6.35 10.88 8.81
CA ARG A 72 5.60 11.89 8.02
C ARG A 72 4.12 11.58 8.07
N ARG A 73 3.30 12.61 8.28
CA ARG A 73 1.84 12.52 8.20
C ARG A 73 1.43 13.00 6.82
N ALA A 74 0.98 12.10 5.96
CA ALA A 74 0.59 12.45 4.60
C ALA A 74 -0.73 11.77 4.22
N HIS A 75 -1.49 12.41 3.33
CA HIS A 75 -2.77 11.91 2.84
C HIS A 75 -2.73 11.69 1.33
N THR A 76 -3.32 10.59 0.86
CA THR A 76 -3.46 10.32 -0.58
C THR A 76 -4.29 11.44 -1.23
N ALA A 77 -3.74 12.11 -2.23
CA ALA A 77 -4.43 13.14 -3.01
C ALA A 77 -4.93 12.62 -4.36
N LYS A 78 -4.17 11.74 -4.99
CA LYS A 78 -4.54 11.06 -6.25
C LYS A 78 -3.81 9.72 -6.28
N CYS A 79 -4.46 8.71 -6.83
CA CYS A 79 -3.80 7.49 -7.27
C CYS A 79 -4.32 7.08 -8.65
N GLU A 80 -3.40 6.73 -9.55
CA GLU A 80 -3.70 6.11 -10.83
C GLU A 80 -3.16 4.69 -10.82
N ILE A 81 -4.06 3.70 -10.83
CA ILE A 81 -3.73 2.28 -10.79
C ILE A 81 -4.00 1.63 -12.14
N ARG A 82 -3.11 0.72 -12.56
CA ARG A 82 -3.29 -0.15 -13.72
C ARG A 82 -3.31 -1.60 -13.28
N TYR A 83 -4.45 -2.26 -13.47
CA TYR A 83 -4.56 -3.71 -13.32
C TYR A 83 -4.11 -4.40 -14.61
N ARG A 84 -3.09 -5.25 -14.51
CA ARG A 84 -2.47 -5.94 -15.65
C ARG A 84 -2.90 -7.39 -15.76
N LYS A 85 -3.07 -8.06 -14.62
CA LYS A 85 -3.47 -9.47 -14.53
C LYS A 85 -4.39 -9.67 -13.32
N PRO A 86 -5.32 -10.65 -13.36
CA PRO A 86 -6.09 -11.01 -12.19
C PRO A 86 -5.18 -11.62 -11.11
N LEU A 87 -5.52 -11.35 -9.85
CA LEU A 87 -5.05 -12.09 -8.69
C LEU A 87 -6.19 -12.99 -8.22
N PHE A 88 -5.94 -14.29 -8.11
CA PHE A 88 -6.94 -15.23 -7.59
C PHE A 88 -6.79 -15.41 -6.08
N VAL A 89 -7.87 -15.78 -5.41
CA VAL A 89 -7.85 -16.15 -3.99
C VAL A 89 -6.77 -17.21 -3.73
N GLY A 90 -6.07 -17.08 -2.60
CA GLY A 90 -4.95 -17.93 -2.21
C GLY A 90 -3.61 -17.57 -2.85
N GLN A 91 -3.59 -16.69 -3.85
CA GLN A 91 -2.34 -16.18 -4.43
C GLN A 91 -1.77 -15.02 -3.60
N THR A 92 -0.45 -14.99 -3.47
CA THR A 92 0.30 -13.94 -2.77
C THR A 92 0.91 -12.96 -3.76
N VAL A 93 0.86 -11.67 -3.42
CA VAL A 93 1.63 -10.61 -4.07
C VAL A 93 2.69 -10.03 -3.13
N ALA A 94 3.89 -9.86 -3.66
CA ALA A 94 4.90 -8.98 -3.10
C ALA A 94 4.59 -7.54 -3.52
N LEU A 95 4.42 -6.68 -2.54
CA LEU A 95 4.15 -5.26 -2.68
C LEU A 95 5.47 -4.49 -2.55
N LYS A 96 5.65 -3.47 -3.39
CA LYS A 96 6.76 -2.53 -3.28
C LYS A 96 6.28 -1.13 -3.60
N GLY A 97 6.54 -0.18 -2.71
CA GLY A 97 6.33 1.25 -2.92
C GLY A 97 7.64 2.02 -2.82
N TRP A 98 7.81 3.12 -3.56
CA TRP A 98 8.97 4.00 -3.42
C TRP A 98 8.65 5.44 -3.82
N ILE A 99 9.41 6.39 -3.26
CA ILE A 99 9.33 7.80 -3.65
C ILE A 99 9.98 7.97 -5.02
N GLU A 100 9.21 8.48 -5.98
CA GLU A 100 9.71 8.86 -7.30
C GLU A 100 10.18 10.30 -7.31
N LYS A 101 9.42 11.22 -6.68
CA LYS A 101 9.73 12.65 -6.71
C LYS A 101 9.06 13.40 -5.57
N GLU A 102 9.74 14.41 -5.02
CA GLU A 102 9.17 15.36 -4.07
C GLU A 102 9.10 16.78 -4.67
N ARG A 103 7.96 17.47 -4.47
CA ARG A 103 7.73 18.86 -4.92
C ARG A 103 7.04 19.66 -3.81
N GLY A 104 7.84 20.23 -2.91
CA GLY A 104 7.31 20.91 -1.73
C GLY A 104 6.53 19.92 -0.88
N ARG A 105 5.22 20.14 -0.72
CA ARG A 105 4.32 19.25 0.05
C ARG A 105 3.71 18.11 -0.76
N LEU A 106 3.86 18.11 -2.09
CA LEU A 106 3.36 17.04 -2.95
C LEU A 106 4.47 16.00 -3.14
N ILE A 107 4.19 14.76 -2.75
CA ILE A 107 5.11 13.63 -2.89
C ILE A 107 4.51 12.67 -3.90
N ILE A 108 5.28 12.30 -4.92
CA ILE A 108 4.90 11.33 -5.95
C ILE A 108 5.60 10.02 -5.63
N LEU A 109 4.82 8.95 -5.49
CA LEU A 109 5.29 7.60 -5.24
C LEU A 109 4.82 6.67 -6.36
N LYS A 110 5.58 5.60 -6.57
CA LYS A 110 5.15 4.48 -7.40
C LYS A 110 5.01 3.23 -6.55
N GLY A 111 4.09 2.36 -6.95
CA GLY A 111 3.83 1.09 -6.31
C GLY A 111 3.67 -0.04 -7.32
N GLU A 112 4.09 -1.24 -6.96
CA GLU A 112 3.83 -2.46 -7.74
C GLU A 112 3.43 -3.64 -6.84
N ALA A 113 2.53 -4.46 -7.35
CA ALA A 113 2.12 -5.73 -6.80
C ALA A 113 2.54 -6.84 -7.77
N ARG A 114 3.54 -7.64 -7.40
CA ARG A 114 4.04 -8.76 -8.19
C ARG A 114 3.61 -10.06 -7.56
N ARG A 115 2.99 -10.96 -8.34
CA ARG A 115 2.65 -12.29 -7.84
C ARG A 115 3.92 -13.06 -7.51
N VAL A 116 3.98 -13.63 -6.30
CA VAL A 116 5.20 -14.28 -5.78
C VAL A 116 5.58 -15.52 -6.60
N SER A 117 4.61 -16.27 -7.11
CA SER A 117 4.87 -17.55 -7.80
C SER A 117 5.61 -17.41 -9.13
N ASP A 118 5.47 -16.27 -9.83
CA ASP A 118 5.99 -16.10 -11.19
C ASP A 118 6.53 -14.69 -11.50
N GLY A 119 6.52 -13.77 -10.53
CA GLY A 119 7.04 -12.41 -10.68
C GLY A 119 6.20 -11.48 -11.58
N VAL A 120 5.05 -11.96 -12.06
CA VAL A 120 4.18 -11.18 -12.95
C VAL A 120 3.58 -10.00 -12.19
N VAL A 121 3.64 -8.81 -12.81
CA VAL A 121 2.96 -7.61 -12.29
C VAL A 121 1.46 -7.81 -12.41
N VAL A 122 0.78 -7.87 -11.28
CA VAL A 122 -0.68 -7.94 -11.17
C VAL A 122 -1.26 -6.55 -11.32
N ALA A 123 -0.68 -5.58 -10.62
CA ALA A 123 -1.05 -4.17 -10.70
C ALA A 123 0.15 -3.27 -10.35
N ASP A 124 0.12 -2.05 -10.87
CA ASP A 124 1.06 -0.98 -10.52
C ASP A 124 0.31 0.35 -10.44
N CYS A 125 0.87 1.30 -9.69
CA CYS A 125 0.28 2.62 -9.52
C CYS A 125 1.32 3.74 -9.48
N GLU A 126 0.84 4.94 -9.82
CA GLU A 126 1.47 6.20 -9.45
C GLU A 126 0.51 6.94 -8.51
N ALA A 127 0.97 7.23 -7.30
CA ALA A 127 0.21 7.89 -6.26
C ALA A 127 0.86 9.22 -5.89
N SER A 128 0.05 10.21 -5.56
CA SER A 128 0.51 11.47 -5.02
C SER A 128 -0.07 11.69 -3.63
N PHE A 129 0.79 12.02 -2.68
CA PHE A 129 0.44 12.29 -1.29
C PHE A 129 0.73 13.76 -0.95
N MET A 130 -0.12 14.34 -0.11
CA MET A 130 0.09 15.68 0.45
C MET A 130 0.65 15.54 1.86
N ASP A 131 1.89 16.00 2.06
CA ASP A 131 2.54 16.04 3.36
C ASP A 131 1.89 17.12 4.24
N SER A 132 1.47 16.75 5.44
CA SER A 132 0.89 17.66 6.43
C SER A 132 1.98 18.55 7.01
N LYS A 133 1.65 19.81 7.32
CA LYS A 133 2.56 20.62 8.12
C LYS A 133 2.62 20.00 9.51
N GLN A 134 3.83 19.80 10.04
CA GLN A 134 3.98 19.63 11.48
C GLN A 134 3.76 21.02 12.07
N ASP A 135 2.57 21.24 12.64
CA ASP A 135 2.32 22.40 13.51
C ASP A 135 2.99 22.19 14.87
#